data_AF-A0AAU9XEI4-F1
#
_entry.id   AF-A0AAU9XEI4-F1
#
_cell.length_a   1.000
_cell.length_b   1.000
_cell.length_c   1.000
_cell.angle_alpha   90.00
_cell.angle_beta   90.00
_cell.angle_gamma   90.00
#
_symmetry.space_group_name_H-M   'P 1'
#
loop_
_entity.id
_entity.type
_entity.pdbx_description
1 polymer ?
#
loop_
_entity_poly.entity_id
_entity_poly.type
_entity_poly.pdbx_seq_one_letter_code
_entity_poly.pdbx_strand_id
1 'polypeptide(L)'
;MTFKLYCTIFVSIFLFQFKEAIFTDYKSSVDVSNGILSFANLFSFPNYLLNATPFESLFVYGEQDCLQACTENPRCRSLNFKGSKVHGKFLCNLLDTDKFKSLKLFGATLDFHHFSVTAPCELNPCENGGTCHPVEMVYDFKCACPPGFFGKQCEKSAKSCAELLDAGFTNNGVYKILFNNSQVFDVYCDQSSRGGGWTMVFKVVSGVSANGRSSSQLWSSSETINEDRSKALNIDSSFRAHYKNRFVPNWHLAKPKEVQIALYIRNGSDLETLSIVFNSTNSDDKNWFSKSRVVHSPWTDLKNETPNVFSIEGCCNGRDFYISKSHGGCPNDGGWLAIISSDCEWEKRFPAFTALYSNRKNYTNWNHYGKIREQAI
;
A
#
# COMPACT_ATOMS: atom_id res chain seq x y z
N MET A 1 -21.16 -71.26 5.64
CA MET A 1 -21.94 -70.02 5.43
C MET A 1 -21.18 -69.14 4.43
N THR A 2 -21.55 -69.29 3.15
CA THR A 2 -21.90 -68.23 2.17
C THR A 2 -21.83 -66.75 2.64
N PHE A 3 -21.48 -65.72 1.86
CA PHE A 3 -21.49 -65.48 0.40
C PHE A 3 -20.52 -64.32 0.03
N LYS A 4 -19.94 -64.35 -1.18
CA LYS A 4 -19.26 -63.22 -1.87
C LYS A 4 -20.28 -62.16 -2.33
N LEU A 5 -19.87 -60.90 -2.45
CA LEU A 5 -20.35 -60.01 -3.52
C LEU A 5 -19.22 -59.10 -4.02
N TYR A 6 -18.91 -59.22 -5.31
CA TYR A 6 -18.06 -58.34 -6.10
C TYR A 6 -18.88 -57.12 -6.56
N CYS A 7 -18.26 -55.95 -6.64
CA CYS A 7 -18.67 -54.94 -7.62
C CYS A 7 -17.44 -54.19 -8.14
N THR A 8 -17.04 -54.56 -9.35
CA THR A 8 -16.11 -53.88 -10.25
C THR A 8 -16.79 -52.67 -10.88
N ILE A 9 -16.17 -51.48 -10.81
CA ILE A 9 -16.32 -50.43 -11.83
C ILE A 9 -14.94 -50.03 -12.30
N PHE A 10 -14.67 -50.35 -13.57
CA PHE A 10 -13.57 -49.86 -14.37
C PHE A 10 -13.77 -48.35 -14.62
N VAL A 11 -12.81 -47.52 -14.23
CA VAL A 11 -12.49 -46.27 -14.93
C VAL A 11 -10.99 -46.25 -15.14
N SER A 12 -10.57 -46.72 -16.31
CA SER A 12 -9.23 -46.48 -16.83
C SER A 12 -9.15 -45.06 -17.37
N ILE A 13 -7.94 -44.49 -17.29
CA ILE A 13 -7.30 -43.51 -18.20
C ILE A 13 -6.98 -42.13 -17.58
N PHE A 14 -5.66 -41.86 -17.64
CA PHE A 14 -4.88 -40.65 -17.35
C PHE A 14 -4.70 -40.21 -15.89
N LEU A 15 -3.88 -40.98 -15.15
CA LEU A 15 -2.96 -40.35 -14.19
C LEU A 15 -1.83 -39.71 -15.00
N PHE A 16 -1.87 -38.38 -15.16
CA PHE A 16 -0.66 -37.61 -15.34
C PHE A 16 0.18 -37.80 -14.08
N GLN A 17 1.11 -38.74 -14.12
CA GLN A 17 2.19 -38.80 -13.15
C GLN A 17 3.05 -37.55 -13.39
N PHE A 18 2.80 -36.50 -12.61
CA PHE A 18 3.86 -35.56 -12.30
C PHE A 18 4.98 -36.40 -11.69
N LYS A 19 6.12 -36.49 -12.38
CA LYS A 19 7.35 -36.98 -11.76
C LYS A 19 7.65 -36.04 -10.60
N GLU A 20 7.26 -36.44 -9.39
CA GLU A 20 7.96 -35.97 -8.21
C GLU A 20 9.42 -36.37 -8.41
N ALA A 21 10.29 -35.38 -8.60
CA ALA A 21 11.72 -35.58 -8.57
C ALA A 21 12.05 -36.09 -7.17
N ILE A 22 12.36 -37.38 -7.09
CA ILE A 22 12.78 -38.05 -5.87
C ILE A 22 14.01 -37.29 -5.35
N PHE A 23 13.82 -36.64 -4.20
CA PHE A 23 14.89 -36.02 -3.43
C PHE A 23 15.81 -37.13 -2.90
N THR A 24 17.11 -36.86 -2.87
CA THR A 24 18.20 -37.62 -2.23
C THR A 24 18.90 -38.72 -3.04
N ASP A 25 19.99 -38.33 -3.71
CA ASP A 25 21.31 -38.95 -3.52
C ASP A 25 22.35 -37.82 -3.40
N TYR A 26 22.47 -37.27 -2.18
CA TYR A 26 23.46 -36.24 -1.83
C TYR A 26 24.78 -36.91 -1.40
N LYS A 27 25.89 -36.58 -2.07
CA LYS A 27 27.25 -36.78 -1.53
C LYS A 27 27.97 -35.44 -1.44
N SER A 28 28.32 -35.09 -0.20
CA SER A 28 28.87 -33.81 0.27
C SER A 28 30.41 -33.82 0.35
N SER A 29 31.02 -32.62 0.31
CA SER A 29 32.30 -32.34 0.99
C SER A 29 32.33 -30.89 1.52
N VAL A 30 33.10 -30.65 2.59
CA VAL A 30 33.08 -29.49 3.50
C VAL A 30 34.43 -28.75 3.39
N ASP A 31 34.43 -27.42 3.36
CA ASP A 31 35.60 -26.60 3.73
C ASP A 31 35.22 -25.56 4.79
N VAL A 32 36.04 -25.48 5.83
CA VAL A 32 35.85 -24.70 7.06
C VAL A 32 36.93 -23.62 7.10
N SER A 33 36.66 -22.48 6.47
CA SER A 33 37.39 -21.25 6.79
C SER A 33 36.48 -20.04 6.54
N ASN A 34 36.24 -19.23 7.58
CA ASN A 34 35.41 -18.00 7.61
C ASN A 34 33.90 -18.12 7.90
N GLY A 35 33.40 -19.26 8.39
CA GLY A 35 32.07 -19.31 9.04
C GLY A 35 30.84 -19.12 8.14
N ILE A 36 31.01 -19.25 6.82
CA ILE A 36 29.91 -19.23 5.84
C ILE A 36 30.00 -20.50 4.99
N LEU A 37 29.01 -21.39 5.14
CA LEU A 37 28.80 -22.60 4.35
C LEU A 37 27.87 -22.27 3.18
N SER A 38 28.34 -22.39 1.93
CA SER A 38 27.51 -22.19 0.74
C SER A 38 27.54 -23.42 -0.15
N PHE A 39 26.45 -24.17 -0.14
CA PHE A 39 26.20 -25.33 -0.98
C PHE A 39 25.84 -24.86 -2.41
N ALA A 40 26.62 -25.21 -3.43
CA ALA A 40 26.22 -25.02 -4.82
C ALA A 40 25.29 -26.18 -5.25
N ASN A 41 24.02 -26.10 -4.88
CA ASN A 41 22.98 -26.98 -5.41
C ASN A 41 22.57 -26.52 -6.81
N LEU A 42 23.48 -26.63 -7.79
CA LEU A 42 23.15 -26.41 -9.19
C LEU A 42 22.45 -27.66 -9.73
N PHE A 43 21.18 -27.51 -10.11
CA PHE A 43 20.40 -28.57 -10.72
C PHE A 43 20.48 -28.50 -12.23
N SER A 44 20.52 -29.66 -12.86
CA SER A 44 20.49 -29.79 -14.31
C SER A 44 19.11 -29.47 -14.87
N PHE A 45 19.08 -28.61 -15.88
CA PHE A 45 17.97 -28.36 -16.77
C PHE A 45 18.40 -28.87 -18.16
N PRO A 46 18.12 -30.14 -18.49
CA PRO A 46 18.58 -30.72 -19.75
C PRO A 46 17.89 -30.04 -20.93
N ASN A 47 18.62 -29.77 -22.02
CA ASN A 47 18.07 -29.16 -23.23
C ASN A 47 17.55 -27.74 -23.00
N TYR A 48 18.24 -26.99 -22.12
CA TYR A 48 17.98 -25.59 -21.84
C TYR A 48 19.29 -24.80 -21.87
N LEU A 49 19.16 -23.51 -22.17
CA LEU A 49 20.24 -22.54 -22.25
C LEU A 49 19.77 -21.26 -21.57
N LEU A 50 20.65 -20.67 -20.76
CA LEU A 50 20.53 -19.25 -20.41
C LEU A 50 21.38 -18.45 -21.39
N ASN A 51 20.73 -17.73 -22.31
CA ASN A 51 21.40 -16.94 -23.35
C ASN A 51 21.95 -15.60 -22.79
N ALA A 52 22.76 -15.70 -21.75
CA ALA A 52 23.54 -14.61 -21.18
C ALA A 52 25.00 -14.73 -21.62
N THR A 53 25.68 -13.59 -21.74
CA THR A 53 27.10 -13.55 -22.08
C THR A 53 27.91 -14.23 -20.97
N PRO A 54 28.68 -15.29 -21.27
CA PRO A 54 29.54 -15.92 -20.28
C PRO A 54 30.63 -14.95 -19.84
N PHE A 55 30.89 -14.88 -18.54
CA PHE A 55 32.08 -14.17 -18.06
C PHE A 55 33.34 -15.01 -18.27
N GLU A 56 33.18 -16.33 -18.40
CA GLU A 56 34.25 -17.28 -18.64
C GLU A 56 33.74 -18.49 -19.45
N SER A 57 34.56 -18.96 -20.39
CA SER A 57 34.30 -20.15 -21.20
C SER A 57 35.49 -21.09 -21.13
N LEU A 58 35.22 -22.35 -20.81
CA LEU A 58 36.21 -23.39 -20.52
C LEU A 58 35.98 -24.62 -21.42
N PHE A 59 37.06 -25.34 -21.73
CA PHE A 59 36.99 -26.66 -22.37
C PHE A 59 37.31 -27.75 -21.36
N VAL A 60 36.31 -28.55 -21.01
CA VAL A 60 36.36 -29.54 -19.93
C VAL A 60 36.22 -30.99 -20.45
N TYR A 61 36.55 -31.99 -19.63
CA TYR A 61 36.43 -33.41 -20.02
C TYR A 61 35.05 -33.98 -19.72
N GLY A 62 34.34 -33.42 -18.75
CA GLY A 62 32.97 -33.77 -18.43
C GLY A 62 32.18 -32.67 -17.73
N GLU A 63 30.92 -32.98 -17.43
CA GLU A 63 29.99 -32.09 -16.74
C GLU A 63 30.47 -31.73 -15.32
N GLN A 64 31.02 -32.71 -14.59
CA GLN A 64 31.51 -32.51 -13.22
C GLN A 64 32.63 -31.46 -13.13
N ASP A 65 33.55 -31.45 -14.09
CA ASP A 65 34.62 -30.44 -14.18
C ASP A 65 34.03 -29.02 -14.30
N CYS A 66 32.95 -28.87 -15.08
CA CYS A 66 32.27 -27.59 -15.28
C CYS A 66 31.55 -27.13 -14.00
N LEU A 67 30.85 -28.05 -13.33
CA LEU A 67 30.21 -27.80 -12.05
C LEU A 67 31.21 -27.41 -10.96
N GLN A 68 32.37 -28.08 -10.92
CA GLN A 68 33.45 -27.75 -10.00
C GLN A 68 34.01 -26.35 -10.28
N ALA A 69 34.32 -26.04 -11.55
CA ALA A 69 34.82 -24.72 -11.94
C ALA A 69 33.85 -23.58 -11.56
N CYS A 70 32.54 -23.82 -11.66
CA CYS A 70 31.54 -22.88 -11.19
C CYS A 70 31.53 -22.76 -9.66
N THR A 71 31.55 -23.89 -8.94
CA THR A 71 31.49 -23.92 -7.48
C THR A 71 32.70 -23.25 -6.82
N GLU A 72 33.87 -23.37 -7.44
CA GLU A 72 35.12 -22.75 -6.97
C GLU A 72 35.23 -21.25 -7.33
N ASN A 73 34.37 -20.75 -8.23
CA ASN A 73 34.38 -19.36 -8.65
C ASN A 73 33.25 -18.56 -7.98
N PRO A 74 33.55 -17.60 -7.09
CA PRO A 74 32.53 -16.85 -6.35
C PRO A 74 31.63 -15.98 -7.24
N ARG A 75 32.03 -15.71 -8.49
CA ARG A 75 31.20 -14.98 -9.47
C ARG A 75 30.19 -15.88 -10.16
N CYS A 76 30.38 -17.20 -10.16
CA CYS A 76 29.51 -18.11 -10.87
C CYS A 76 28.17 -18.27 -10.14
N ARG A 77 27.08 -18.03 -10.88
CA ARG A 77 25.70 -18.19 -10.40
C ARG A 77 24.96 -19.32 -11.11
N SER A 78 25.31 -19.58 -12.36
CA SER A 78 24.82 -20.69 -13.16
C SER A 78 25.82 -20.99 -14.29
N LEU A 79 25.62 -22.09 -15.01
CA LEU A 79 26.47 -22.45 -16.15
C LEU A 79 25.66 -23.06 -17.30
N ASN A 80 26.21 -22.98 -18.52
CA ASN A 80 25.73 -23.75 -19.67
C ASN A 80 26.80 -24.78 -20.05
N PHE A 81 26.40 -26.04 -20.17
CA PHE A 81 27.25 -27.14 -20.61
C PHE A 81 26.80 -27.63 -21.99
N LYS A 82 27.67 -27.57 -22.99
CA LYS A 82 27.35 -28.03 -24.34
C LYS A 82 27.37 -29.56 -24.39
N GLY A 83 26.28 -30.18 -24.83
CA GLY A 83 26.16 -31.65 -24.91
C GLY A 83 27.04 -32.30 -25.99
N SER A 84 27.54 -31.51 -26.95
CA SER A 84 28.47 -31.98 -27.99
C SER A 84 29.90 -31.49 -27.75
N LYS A 85 30.87 -32.35 -28.09
CA LYS A 85 32.29 -32.03 -27.99
C LYS A 85 32.72 -31.08 -29.10
N VAL A 86 33.55 -30.11 -28.73
CA VAL A 86 34.28 -29.21 -29.62
C VAL A 86 35.76 -29.53 -29.44
N HIS A 87 36.42 -30.00 -30.51
CA HIS A 87 37.84 -30.42 -30.48
C HIS A 87 38.17 -31.46 -29.39
N GLY A 88 37.28 -32.44 -29.19
CA GLY A 88 37.50 -33.55 -28.24
C GLY A 88 37.16 -33.24 -26.77
N LYS A 89 36.82 -32.00 -26.43
CA LYS A 89 36.38 -31.55 -25.10
C LYS A 89 34.97 -30.94 -25.13
N PHE A 90 34.31 -30.80 -23.99
CA PHE A 90 33.01 -30.13 -23.89
C PHE A 90 33.19 -28.64 -23.60
N LEU A 91 32.32 -27.81 -24.18
CA LEU A 91 32.28 -26.37 -23.90
C LEU A 91 31.46 -26.12 -22.63
N CYS A 92 32.08 -25.48 -21.65
CA CYS A 92 31.48 -25.04 -20.39
C CYS A 92 31.48 -23.51 -20.35
N ASN A 93 30.32 -22.89 -20.15
CA ASN A 93 30.18 -21.45 -20.03
C ASN A 93 29.73 -21.09 -18.63
N LEU A 94 30.55 -20.36 -17.88
CA LEU A 94 30.21 -19.87 -16.55
C LEU A 94 29.52 -18.51 -16.65
N LEU A 95 28.42 -18.34 -15.92
CA LEU A 95 27.56 -17.16 -15.96
C LEU A 95 27.50 -16.49 -14.59
N ASP A 96 27.50 -15.16 -14.55
CA ASP A 96 27.35 -14.36 -13.32
C ASP A 96 25.88 -13.96 -13.04
N THR A 97 24.96 -14.53 -13.82
CA THR A 97 23.51 -14.44 -13.67
C THR A 97 22.90 -15.84 -13.61
N ASP A 98 21.60 -15.94 -13.36
CA ASP A 98 20.84 -17.18 -13.28
C ASP A 98 19.48 -17.04 -13.99
N LYS A 99 18.75 -18.15 -14.09
CA LYS A 99 17.44 -18.19 -14.76
C LYS A 99 16.36 -17.34 -14.08
N PHE A 100 16.51 -16.95 -12.80
CA PHE A 100 15.54 -16.10 -12.11
C PHE A 100 15.82 -14.61 -12.39
N LYS A 101 17.10 -14.21 -12.41
CA LYS A 101 17.51 -12.84 -12.78
C LYS A 101 17.35 -12.57 -14.27
N SER A 102 17.45 -13.60 -15.11
CA SER A 102 17.43 -13.47 -16.57
C SER A 102 16.41 -14.42 -17.22
N LEU A 103 15.22 -14.55 -16.63
CA LEU A 103 14.17 -15.49 -17.06
C LEU A 103 13.82 -15.38 -18.56
N LYS A 104 13.80 -14.16 -19.11
CA LYS A 104 13.51 -13.93 -20.54
C LYS A 104 14.56 -14.52 -21.49
N LEU A 105 15.76 -14.78 -21.00
CA LEU A 105 16.88 -15.36 -21.76
C LEU A 105 17.00 -16.87 -21.55
N PHE A 106 16.21 -17.44 -20.64
CA PHE A 106 16.21 -18.86 -20.35
C PHE A 106 15.22 -19.58 -21.27
N GLY A 107 15.71 -20.54 -22.07
CA GLY A 107 14.87 -21.22 -23.06
C GLY A 107 15.42 -22.58 -23.47
N ALA A 108 14.57 -23.37 -24.13
CA ALA A 108 14.93 -24.69 -24.62
C ALA A 108 15.97 -24.63 -25.75
N THR A 109 16.86 -25.62 -25.82
CA THR A 109 17.84 -25.81 -26.89
C THR A 109 18.20 -27.29 -27.01
N LEU A 110 18.73 -27.73 -28.15
CA LEU A 110 19.23 -29.11 -28.32
C LEU A 110 20.73 -29.24 -28.01
N ASP A 111 21.45 -28.13 -27.89
CA ASP A 111 22.91 -28.14 -27.81
C ASP A 111 23.46 -28.04 -26.39
N PHE A 112 22.67 -27.55 -25.43
CA PHE A 112 23.14 -27.26 -24.08
C PHE A 112 22.23 -27.85 -22.99
N HIS A 113 22.86 -28.17 -21.86
CA HIS A 113 22.23 -28.39 -20.58
C HIS A 113 22.59 -27.20 -19.68
N HIS A 114 21.59 -26.57 -19.07
CA HIS A 114 21.82 -25.44 -18.16
C HIS A 114 21.83 -25.94 -16.72
N PHE A 115 22.74 -25.44 -15.90
CA PHE A 115 22.80 -25.79 -14.48
C PHE A 115 22.62 -24.52 -13.67
N SER A 116 21.58 -24.50 -12.83
CA SER A 116 21.19 -23.34 -12.03
C SER A 116 20.64 -23.79 -10.70
N VAL A 117 20.65 -22.90 -9.71
CA VAL A 117 19.97 -23.13 -8.44
C VAL A 117 18.47 -23.41 -8.64
N THR A 118 17.90 -24.27 -7.81
CA THR A 118 16.45 -24.42 -7.64
C THR A 118 15.98 -23.61 -6.46
N ALA A 119 14.75 -23.11 -6.53
CA ALA A 119 14.13 -22.35 -5.46
C ALA A 119 12.61 -22.51 -5.52
N PRO A 120 11.90 -22.24 -4.42
CA PRO A 120 10.43 -22.24 -4.40
C PRO A 120 9.79 -21.37 -5.49
N CYS A 121 10.51 -20.38 -6.04
CA CYS A 121 10.04 -19.55 -7.15
C CYS A 121 9.62 -20.33 -8.41
N GLU A 122 10.05 -21.58 -8.58
CA GLU A 122 9.60 -22.44 -9.70
C GLU A 122 8.10 -22.74 -9.67
N LEU A 123 7.48 -22.66 -8.49
CA LEU A 123 6.04 -22.88 -8.30
C LEU A 123 5.22 -21.58 -8.42
N ASN A 124 5.86 -20.45 -8.71
CA ASN A 124 5.26 -19.11 -8.70
C ASN A 124 4.45 -18.83 -7.41
N PRO A 125 5.09 -18.87 -6.23
CA PRO A 125 4.39 -18.76 -4.94
C PRO A 125 3.86 -17.35 -4.66
N CYS A 126 4.26 -16.32 -5.41
CA CYS A 126 3.79 -14.96 -5.19
C CYS A 126 2.41 -14.74 -5.83
N GLU A 127 1.44 -14.35 -5.01
CA GLU A 127 0.09 -14.00 -5.39
C GLU A 127 -0.02 -12.53 -5.85
N ASN A 128 -1.21 -12.16 -6.34
CA ASN A 128 -1.60 -10.79 -6.70
C ASN A 128 -0.63 -10.07 -7.65
N GLY A 129 0.08 -10.81 -8.51
CA GLY A 129 1.05 -10.27 -9.46
C GLY A 129 2.42 -9.94 -8.84
N GLY A 130 2.72 -10.47 -7.65
CA GLY A 130 4.04 -10.34 -7.02
C GLY A 130 5.16 -11.00 -7.83
N THR A 131 6.34 -10.41 -7.78
CA THR A 131 7.54 -10.96 -8.43
C THR A 131 8.33 -11.80 -7.44
N CYS A 132 8.60 -13.06 -7.77
CA CYS A 132 9.37 -13.95 -6.91
C CYS A 132 10.87 -13.76 -7.11
N HIS A 133 11.60 -13.61 -6.00
CA HIS A 133 13.06 -13.59 -5.98
C HIS A 133 13.57 -14.73 -5.11
N PRO A 134 14.44 -15.61 -5.63
CA PRO A 134 15.08 -16.64 -4.81
C PRO A 134 16.02 -15.98 -3.78
N VAL A 135 16.10 -16.56 -2.59
CA VAL A 135 17.11 -16.17 -1.60
C VAL A 135 18.42 -16.89 -1.96
N GLU A 136 19.50 -16.15 -2.19
CA GLU A 136 20.79 -16.77 -2.55
C GLU A 136 21.24 -17.74 -1.44
N MET A 137 21.74 -18.91 -1.85
CA MET A 137 22.36 -19.92 -0.96
C MET A 137 21.40 -20.64 0.02
N VAL A 138 20.08 -20.41 -0.04
CA VAL A 138 19.06 -21.11 0.78
C VAL A 138 17.86 -21.46 -0.09
N TYR A 139 17.22 -22.61 0.16
CA TYR A 139 15.97 -22.99 -0.52
C TYR A 139 14.77 -22.19 0.05
N ASP A 140 14.76 -20.88 -0.19
CA ASP A 140 13.70 -19.95 0.22
C ASP A 140 13.47 -18.87 -0.85
N PHE A 141 12.45 -18.04 -0.65
CA PHE A 141 12.06 -17.00 -1.59
C PHE A 141 11.58 -15.73 -0.86
N LYS A 142 11.63 -14.62 -1.59
CA LYS A 142 11.02 -13.35 -1.20
C LYS A 142 10.17 -12.83 -2.35
N CYS A 143 8.93 -12.47 -2.06
CA CYS A 143 8.08 -11.78 -3.03
C CYS A 143 8.30 -10.27 -2.95
N ALA A 144 8.52 -9.65 -4.11
CA ALA A 144 8.33 -8.21 -4.28
C ALA A 144 6.85 -7.96 -4.59
N CYS A 145 6.11 -7.46 -3.59
CA CYS A 145 4.67 -7.26 -3.70
C CYS A 145 4.32 -5.99 -4.49
N PRO A 146 3.29 -6.03 -5.34
CA PRO A 146 2.77 -4.83 -5.97
C PRO A 146 2.17 -3.91 -4.90
N PRO A 147 2.07 -2.59 -5.17
CA PRO A 147 1.58 -1.66 -4.17
C PRO A 147 0.14 -2.01 -3.74
N GLY A 148 -0.11 -2.03 -2.44
CA GLY A 148 -1.38 -2.40 -1.81
C GLY A 148 -1.50 -3.86 -1.36
N PHE A 149 -0.51 -4.69 -1.72
CA PHE A 149 -0.39 -6.07 -1.26
C PHE A 149 0.81 -6.26 -0.34
N PHE A 150 0.70 -7.22 0.58
CA PHE A 150 1.74 -7.55 1.56
C PHE A 150 1.59 -9.00 2.03
N GLY A 151 2.51 -9.46 2.90
CA GLY A 151 2.61 -10.86 3.32
C GLY A 151 3.79 -11.58 2.67
N LYS A 152 4.03 -12.85 3.03
CA LYS A 152 5.17 -13.62 2.52
C LYS A 152 5.03 -13.87 1.02
N GLN A 153 3.79 -14.06 0.57
CA GLN A 153 3.40 -14.39 -0.79
C GLN A 153 2.60 -13.26 -1.44
N CYS A 154 2.53 -12.07 -0.84
CA CYS A 154 1.65 -10.97 -1.30
C CYS A 154 0.16 -11.34 -1.27
N GLU A 155 -0.21 -12.30 -0.43
CA GLU A 155 -1.56 -12.84 -0.28
C GLU A 155 -2.51 -11.88 0.45
N LYS A 156 -1.96 -10.92 1.19
CA LYS A 156 -2.74 -9.96 1.98
C LYS A 156 -2.91 -8.66 1.20
N SER A 157 -4.09 -8.06 1.31
CA SER A 157 -4.42 -6.76 0.71
C SER A 157 -4.90 -5.83 1.81
N ALA A 158 -4.33 -4.63 1.92
CA ALA A 158 -4.76 -3.70 2.95
C ALA A 158 -6.03 -2.97 2.52
N LYS A 159 -7.04 -2.94 3.38
CA LYS A 159 -8.33 -2.26 3.14
C LYS A 159 -8.37 -0.86 3.73
N SER A 160 -7.37 -0.49 4.52
CA SER A 160 -7.26 0.81 5.18
C SER A 160 -5.80 1.15 5.51
N CYS A 161 -5.54 2.43 5.80
CA CYS A 161 -4.23 2.85 6.30
C CYS A 161 -3.89 2.25 7.68
N ALA A 162 -4.90 1.93 8.50
CA ALA A 162 -4.70 1.24 9.78
C ALA A 162 -4.15 -0.18 9.56
N GLU A 163 -4.69 -0.95 8.61
CA GLU A 163 -4.13 -2.27 8.27
C GLU A 163 -2.71 -2.18 7.70
N LEU A 164 -2.39 -1.13 6.94
CA LEU A 164 -1.02 -0.85 6.50
C LEU A 164 -0.10 -0.55 7.70
N LEU A 165 -0.57 0.22 8.66
CA LEU A 165 0.21 0.54 9.86
C LEU A 165 0.54 -0.73 10.66
N ASP A 166 -0.46 -1.59 10.89
CA ASP A 166 -0.31 -2.89 11.55
C ASP A 166 0.66 -3.82 10.80
N ALA A 167 0.74 -3.68 9.48
CA ALA A 167 1.68 -4.39 8.62
C ALA A 167 3.10 -3.78 8.58
N GLY A 168 3.36 -2.70 9.34
CA GLY A 168 4.67 -2.06 9.46
C GLY A 168 4.92 -0.89 8.51
N PHE A 169 3.92 -0.42 7.77
CA PHE A 169 4.04 0.77 6.92
C PHE A 169 3.80 2.04 7.76
N THR A 170 4.85 2.53 8.43
CA THR A 170 4.76 3.61 9.43
C THR A 170 4.95 5.02 8.89
N ASN A 171 5.31 5.19 7.61
CA ASN A 171 5.57 6.50 7.04
C ASN A 171 4.29 7.13 6.48
N ASN A 172 4.11 8.44 6.66
CA ASN A 172 3.06 9.17 5.95
C ASN A 172 3.30 9.13 4.44
N GLY A 173 2.23 9.12 3.65
CA GLY A 173 2.37 9.17 2.20
C GLY A 173 1.21 8.57 1.45
N VAL A 174 1.37 8.45 0.14
CA VAL A 174 0.37 7.84 -0.72
C VAL A 174 0.60 6.33 -0.80
N TYR A 175 -0.43 5.56 -0.49
CA TYR A 175 -0.44 4.11 -0.57
C TYR A 175 -1.62 3.62 -1.39
N LYS A 176 -1.52 2.40 -1.89
CA LYS A 176 -2.64 1.69 -2.49
C LYS A 176 -3.39 0.91 -1.43
N ILE A 177 -4.72 1.00 -1.45
CA ILE A 177 -5.60 0.17 -0.63
C ILE A 177 -6.70 -0.45 -1.48
N LEU A 178 -7.26 -1.56 -1.00
CA LEU A 178 -8.33 -2.30 -1.64
C LEU A 178 -9.68 -1.89 -1.07
N PHE A 179 -10.59 -1.42 -1.92
CA PHE A 179 -11.98 -1.20 -1.58
C PHE A 179 -12.88 -2.29 -2.17
N ASN A 180 -13.79 -2.82 -1.36
CA ASN A 180 -14.78 -3.82 -1.75
C ASN A 180 -14.19 -5.03 -2.53
N ASN A 181 -13.04 -5.55 -2.09
CA ASN A 181 -12.38 -6.77 -2.58
C ASN A 181 -12.01 -6.84 -4.08
N SER A 182 -12.03 -5.74 -4.84
CA SER A 182 -11.59 -5.77 -6.26
C SER A 182 -11.07 -4.44 -6.83
N GLN A 183 -11.22 -3.32 -6.10
CA GLN A 183 -10.83 -2.02 -6.63
C GLN A 183 -9.68 -1.44 -5.80
N VAL A 184 -8.47 -1.52 -6.34
CA VAL A 184 -7.28 -0.90 -5.74
C VAL A 184 -7.22 0.56 -6.19
N PHE A 185 -7.01 1.48 -5.25
CA PHE A 185 -6.83 2.89 -5.57
C PHE A 185 -5.90 3.58 -4.58
N ASP A 186 -5.41 4.75 -4.97
CA ASP A 186 -4.45 5.53 -4.17
C ASP A 186 -5.17 6.35 -3.09
N VAL A 187 -4.62 6.33 -1.89
CA VAL A 187 -5.05 7.14 -0.75
C VAL A 187 -3.85 7.75 -0.04
N TYR A 188 -4.04 8.92 0.56
CA TYR A 188 -3.06 9.43 1.51
C TYR A 188 -3.29 8.78 2.88
N CYS A 189 -2.24 8.20 3.43
CA CYS A 189 -2.19 7.69 4.80
C CYS A 189 -1.39 8.65 5.68
N ASP A 190 -2.02 9.12 6.76
CA ASP A 190 -1.30 9.69 7.90
C ASP A 190 -1.08 8.58 8.94
N GLN A 191 0.18 8.15 9.03
CA GLN A 191 0.67 7.09 9.90
C GLN A 191 1.32 7.62 11.18
N SER A 192 1.28 8.94 11.40
CA SER A 192 2.00 9.60 12.49
C SER A 192 1.06 10.30 13.47
N SER A 193 0.03 11.00 12.97
CA SER A 193 -0.86 11.79 13.81
C SER A 193 -1.71 10.87 14.67
N ARG A 194 -1.75 11.14 15.98
CA ARG A 194 -2.68 10.46 16.92
C ARG A 194 -2.60 8.93 16.89
N GLY A 195 -1.42 8.36 16.64
CA GLY A 195 -1.25 6.92 16.56
C GLY A 195 -1.35 6.33 15.14
N GLY A 196 -1.58 7.17 14.12
CA GLY A 196 -1.56 6.76 12.72
C GLY A 196 -2.78 5.96 12.27
N GLY A 197 -2.72 5.43 11.04
CA GLY A 197 -3.78 4.63 10.45
C GLY A 197 -4.88 5.42 9.76
N TRP A 198 -4.72 6.72 9.57
CA TRP A 198 -5.76 7.59 9.02
C TRP A 198 -5.75 7.59 7.50
N THR A 199 -6.86 7.17 6.90
CA THR A 199 -7.10 7.29 5.45
C THR A 199 -7.75 8.64 5.13
N MET A 200 -7.12 9.46 4.30
CA MET A 200 -7.76 10.68 3.80
C MET A 200 -8.92 10.34 2.87
N VAL A 201 -10.14 10.78 3.21
CA VAL A 201 -11.36 10.52 2.41
C VAL A 201 -11.97 11.76 1.79
N PHE A 202 -11.64 12.95 2.32
CA PHE A 202 -12.17 14.22 1.87
C PHE A 202 -11.17 15.35 2.16
N LYS A 203 -11.07 16.31 1.25
CA LYS A 203 -10.27 17.52 1.40
C LYS A 203 -10.93 18.67 0.63
N VAL A 204 -11.13 19.79 1.29
CA VAL A 204 -11.46 21.07 0.64
C VAL A 204 -10.20 21.93 0.54
N VAL A 205 -10.17 22.82 -0.46
CA VAL A 205 -8.98 23.64 -0.76
C VAL A 205 -9.44 25.09 -0.85
N SER A 206 -8.83 25.95 -0.05
CA SER A 206 -9.21 27.37 0.04
C SER A 206 -9.12 28.08 -1.32
N GLY A 207 -10.18 28.80 -1.68
CA GLY A 207 -10.27 29.60 -2.89
C GLY A 207 -10.45 28.81 -4.18
N VAL A 208 -10.79 27.53 -4.09
CA VAL A 208 -11.18 26.71 -5.24
C VAL A 208 -12.70 26.73 -5.36
N SER A 209 -13.23 27.03 -6.56
CA SER A 209 -14.68 27.00 -6.82
C SER A 209 -15.18 25.57 -6.95
N ALA A 210 -16.41 25.33 -6.47
CA ALA A 210 -17.09 24.05 -6.56
C ALA A 210 -18.36 24.10 -7.43
N ASN A 211 -18.40 25.00 -8.42
CA ASN A 211 -19.54 25.22 -9.32
C ASN A 211 -20.84 25.52 -8.57
N GLY A 212 -20.76 26.42 -7.57
CA GLY A 212 -21.90 26.82 -6.74
C GLY A 212 -22.26 25.83 -5.64
N ARG A 213 -21.53 24.73 -5.47
CA ARG A 213 -21.73 23.80 -4.35
C ARG A 213 -20.97 24.26 -3.09
N SER A 214 -21.52 24.02 -1.91
CA SER A 214 -20.83 24.18 -0.63
C SER A 214 -19.99 22.95 -0.27
N SER A 215 -19.17 23.02 0.79
CA SER A 215 -18.38 21.89 1.28
C SER A 215 -19.27 20.74 1.78
N SER A 216 -20.40 21.04 2.41
CA SER A 216 -21.36 20.03 2.85
C SER A 216 -22.06 19.34 1.68
N GLN A 217 -22.36 20.09 0.62
CA GLN A 217 -22.90 19.53 -0.63
C GLN A 217 -21.85 18.68 -1.37
N LEU A 218 -20.58 19.09 -1.36
CA LEU A 218 -19.49 18.27 -1.88
C LEU A 218 -19.31 16.99 -1.07
N TRP A 219 -19.43 17.05 0.26
CA TRP A 219 -19.36 15.88 1.12
C TRP A 219 -20.51 14.90 0.85
N SER A 220 -21.75 15.39 0.91
CA SER A 220 -22.96 14.56 0.82
C SER A 220 -23.32 14.08 -0.59
N SER A 221 -22.66 14.58 -1.64
CA SER A 221 -22.91 14.10 -3.00
C SER A 221 -22.53 12.62 -3.18
N SER A 222 -23.18 11.92 -4.11
CA SER A 222 -22.83 10.53 -4.46
C SER A 222 -21.53 10.41 -5.28
N GLU A 223 -21.05 11.52 -5.85
CA GLU A 223 -19.89 11.57 -6.74
C GLU A 223 -18.57 11.51 -5.98
N THR A 224 -17.54 10.88 -6.55
CA THR A 224 -16.16 11.09 -6.14
C THR A 224 -15.60 12.36 -6.79
N ILE A 225 -14.56 12.94 -6.20
CA ILE A 225 -13.95 14.19 -6.65
C ILE A 225 -12.43 13.98 -6.72
N ASN A 226 -11.86 14.01 -7.93
CA ASN A 226 -10.42 13.84 -8.17
C ASN A 226 -9.80 12.58 -7.55
N GLU A 227 -10.56 11.50 -7.41
CA GLU A 227 -10.08 10.25 -6.79
C GLU A 227 -8.98 9.56 -7.60
N ASP A 228 -9.03 9.70 -8.92
CA ASP A 228 -8.06 9.18 -9.88
C ASP A 228 -6.80 10.06 -10.01
N ARG A 229 -6.76 11.20 -9.31
CA ARG A 229 -5.67 12.17 -9.39
C ARG A 229 -4.77 12.05 -8.18
N SER A 230 -3.66 11.33 -8.33
CA SER A 230 -2.65 11.20 -7.25
C SER A 230 -2.16 12.55 -6.71
N LYS A 231 -2.10 13.58 -7.55
CA LYS A 231 -1.75 14.95 -7.12
C LYS A 231 -2.73 15.53 -6.10
N ALA A 232 -3.98 15.08 -6.06
CA ALA A 232 -5.00 15.54 -5.10
C ALA A 232 -4.81 14.99 -3.68
N LEU A 233 -3.98 13.95 -3.52
CA LEU A 233 -3.64 13.30 -2.25
C LEU A 233 -2.54 14.02 -1.47
N ASN A 234 -2.11 15.19 -1.94
CA ASN A 234 -1.21 16.06 -1.18
C ASN A 234 -1.93 16.62 0.07
N ILE A 235 -1.21 16.83 1.16
CA ILE A 235 -1.74 17.48 2.38
C ILE A 235 -1.65 19.01 2.34
N ASP A 236 -1.20 19.57 1.21
CA ASP A 236 -1.15 21.01 0.98
C ASP A 236 -2.08 21.48 -0.16
N SER A 237 -1.99 22.76 -0.53
CA SER A 237 -2.80 23.42 -1.58
C SER A 237 -2.10 23.43 -2.93
N SER A 238 -0.95 22.74 -3.08
CA SER A 238 -0.20 22.75 -4.35
C SER A 238 -1.03 22.19 -5.51
N PHE A 239 -1.87 21.20 -5.26
CA PHE A 239 -2.94 20.81 -6.18
C PHE A 239 -4.25 21.57 -5.87
N ARG A 240 -4.61 22.49 -6.76
CA ARG A 240 -5.75 23.41 -6.61
C ARG A 240 -7.10 22.77 -6.97
N ALA A 241 -7.45 21.66 -6.32
CA ALA A 241 -8.76 21.04 -6.45
C ALA A 241 -9.17 20.28 -5.18
N HIS A 242 -10.47 20.24 -4.91
CA HIS A 242 -11.04 19.43 -3.83
C HIS A 242 -10.82 17.92 -4.09
N TYR A 243 -10.87 17.12 -3.04
CA TYR A 243 -10.76 15.67 -3.12
C TYR A 243 -11.88 15.01 -2.32
N LYS A 244 -12.46 13.95 -2.86
CA LYS A 244 -13.36 13.05 -2.16
C LYS A 244 -13.28 11.68 -2.79
N ASN A 245 -13.08 10.64 -1.99
CA ASN A 245 -13.05 9.27 -2.49
C ASN A 245 -14.30 8.47 -2.13
N ARG A 246 -14.36 7.25 -2.67
CA ARG A 246 -15.50 6.33 -2.59
C ARG A 246 -15.86 5.89 -1.17
N PHE A 247 -15.03 6.12 -0.15
CA PHE A 247 -15.39 5.78 1.23
C PHE A 247 -16.57 6.63 1.73
N VAL A 248 -16.62 7.92 1.38
CA VAL A 248 -17.66 8.84 1.85
C VAL A 248 -19.06 8.41 1.39
N PRO A 249 -19.35 8.28 0.07
CA PRO A 249 -20.68 7.86 -0.39
C PRO A 249 -21.00 6.39 -0.04
N ASN A 250 -20.00 5.57 0.31
CA ASN A 250 -20.18 4.18 0.70
C ASN A 250 -19.89 3.94 2.19
N TRP A 251 -20.28 4.88 3.06
CA TRP A 251 -20.01 4.83 4.50
C TRP A 251 -20.42 3.50 5.16
N HIS A 252 -21.55 2.94 4.74
CA HIS A 252 -22.08 1.66 5.22
C HIS A 252 -21.18 0.46 4.91
N LEU A 253 -20.37 0.53 3.85
CA LEU A 253 -19.34 -0.46 3.51
C LEU A 253 -18.02 -0.16 4.23
N ALA A 254 -17.65 1.12 4.30
CA ALA A 254 -16.43 1.60 4.94
C ALA A 254 -16.37 1.29 6.44
N LYS A 255 -17.51 1.44 7.15
CA LYS A 255 -17.66 1.21 8.59
C LYS A 255 -16.50 1.76 9.44
N PRO A 256 -16.17 3.07 9.33
CA PRO A 256 -15.05 3.64 10.06
C PRO A 256 -15.31 3.54 11.57
N LYS A 257 -14.26 3.22 12.35
CA LYS A 257 -14.32 3.22 13.83
C LYS A 257 -14.18 4.63 14.39
N GLU A 258 -13.29 5.40 13.78
CA GLU A 258 -13.03 6.79 14.14
C GLU A 258 -12.94 7.67 12.89
N VAL A 259 -13.25 8.95 13.07
CA VAL A 259 -13.09 9.99 12.04
C VAL A 259 -12.32 11.15 12.65
N GLN A 260 -11.31 11.63 11.93
CA GLN A 260 -10.51 12.78 12.31
C GLN A 260 -10.76 13.92 11.32
N ILE A 261 -10.97 15.13 11.87
CA ILE A 261 -10.74 16.36 11.10
C ILE A 261 -9.34 16.84 11.46
N ALA A 262 -8.47 16.91 10.46
CA ALA A 262 -7.09 17.35 10.59
C ALA A 262 -6.91 18.68 9.84
N LEU A 263 -6.31 19.66 10.51
CA LEU A 263 -5.92 20.94 9.96
C LEU A 263 -4.38 20.98 9.96
N TYR A 264 -3.79 20.99 8.76
CA TYR A 264 -2.35 20.87 8.54
C TYR A 264 -1.69 22.25 8.45
N ILE A 265 -1.08 22.70 9.54
CA ILE A 265 -0.49 24.02 9.67
C ILE A 265 1.00 23.92 9.35
N ARG A 266 1.44 24.53 8.25
CA ARG A 266 2.88 24.65 7.93
C ARG A 266 3.46 25.90 8.60
N ASN A 267 4.46 25.72 9.46
CA ASN A 267 5.28 26.77 10.05
C ASN A 267 6.74 26.57 9.62
N GLY A 268 7.11 27.11 8.46
CA GLY A 268 8.43 26.86 7.87
C GLY A 268 8.57 25.40 7.41
N SER A 269 9.53 24.66 7.99
CA SER A 269 9.71 23.22 7.76
C SER A 269 8.77 22.35 8.60
N ASP A 270 8.22 22.89 9.69
CA ASP A 270 7.44 22.13 10.65
C ASP A 270 5.98 22.04 10.21
N LEU A 271 5.42 20.84 10.29
CA LEU A 271 4.01 20.58 10.04
C LEU A 271 3.33 20.28 11.38
N GLU A 272 2.56 21.23 11.88
CA GLU A 272 1.73 21.05 13.06
C GLU A 272 0.32 20.61 12.61
N THR A 273 -0.23 19.58 13.24
CA THR A 273 -1.59 19.12 12.95
C THR A 273 -2.52 19.42 14.13
N LEU A 274 -3.44 20.36 13.95
CA LEU A 274 -4.56 20.53 14.88
C LEU A 274 -5.65 19.53 14.51
N SER A 275 -6.13 18.72 15.47
CA SER A 275 -7.15 17.71 15.16
C SER A 275 -8.19 17.47 16.25
N ILE A 276 -9.41 17.22 15.78
CA ILE A 276 -10.57 16.75 16.56
C ILE A 276 -10.94 15.34 16.06
N VAL A 277 -11.22 14.42 16.98
CA VAL A 277 -11.47 13.00 16.70
C VAL A 277 -12.83 12.59 17.22
N PHE A 278 -13.56 11.84 16.41
CA PHE A 278 -14.92 11.36 16.67
C PHE A 278 -14.98 9.84 16.64
N ASN A 279 -15.79 9.26 17.52
CA ASN A 279 -16.18 7.86 17.42
C ASN A 279 -17.30 7.72 16.37
N SER A 280 -16.98 7.06 15.26
CA SER A 280 -17.89 6.85 14.13
C SER A 280 -18.48 5.44 14.11
N THR A 281 -18.30 4.64 15.16
CA THR A 281 -18.94 3.32 15.25
C THR A 281 -20.46 3.49 15.20
N ASN A 282 -21.12 2.72 14.34
CA ASN A 282 -22.57 2.79 14.09
C ASN A 282 -23.04 4.22 13.75
N SER A 283 -22.26 4.95 12.96
CA SER A 283 -22.65 6.25 12.38
C SER A 283 -23.00 6.12 10.90
N ASP A 284 -23.61 7.16 10.36
CA ASP A 284 -23.70 7.41 8.91
C ASP A 284 -22.77 8.56 8.52
N ASP A 285 -22.75 8.91 7.25
CA ASP A 285 -21.93 9.99 6.67
C ASP A 285 -22.32 11.39 7.16
N LYS A 286 -23.41 11.56 7.94
CA LYS A 286 -23.87 12.85 8.45
C LYS A 286 -23.70 12.98 9.96
N ASN A 287 -24.06 11.95 10.72
CA ASN A 287 -24.22 12.00 12.18
C ASN A 287 -22.91 11.75 12.94
N TRP A 288 -21.85 11.28 12.26
CA TRP A 288 -20.54 11.09 12.86
C TRP A 288 -19.96 12.40 13.43
N PHE A 289 -20.27 13.53 12.78
CA PHE A 289 -19.83 14.86 13.19
C PHE A 289 -20.82 15.48 14.18
N SER A 290 -20.78 15.01 15.43
CA SER A 290 -21.67 15.47 16.49
C SER A 290 -20.96 15.52 17.85
N LYS A 291 -21.45 16.38 18.75
CA LYS A 291 -20.85 16.58 20.08
C LYS A 291 -20.74 15.28 20.88
N SER A 292 -21.77 14.45 20.86
CA SER A 292 -21.83 13.20 21.62
C SER A 292 -20.80 12.16 21.18
N ARG A 293 -20.26 12.31 19.96
CA ARG A 293 -19.24 11.42 19.39
C ARG A 293 -17.82 11.93 19.57
N VAL A 294 -17.60 13.13 20.13
CA VAL A 294 -16.25 13.69 20.32
C VAL A 294 -15.45 12.87 21.33
N VAL A 295 -14.38 12.23 20.86
CA VAL A 295 -13.42 11.48 21.70
C VAL A 295 -12.30 12.42 22.15
N HIS A 296 -11.72 13.14 21.18
CA HIS A 296 -10.65 14.10 21.40
C HIS A 296 -11.00 15.44 20.77
N SER A 297 -10.67 16.55 21.44
CA SER A 297 -10.80 17.90 20.89
C SER A 297 -9.61 18.77 21.30
N PRO A 298 -9.13 19.67 20.42
CA PRO A 298 -8.12 20.65 20.79
C PRO A 298 -8.66 21.75 21.72
N TRP A 299 -10.00 21.88 21.82
CA TRP A 299 -10.67 22.87 22.66
C TRP A 299 -11.19 22.23 23.94
N THR A 300 -10.72 22.73 25.07
CA THR A 300 -10.99 22.15 26.40
C THR A 300 -12.40 22.41 26.89
N ASP A 301 -13.03 23.49 26.42
CA ASP A 301 -14.38 23.91 26.79
C ASP A 301 -15.48 23.18 26.01
N LEU A 302 -15.18 22.68 24.80
CA LEU A 302 -16.18 22.08 23.89
C LEU A 302 -16.99 20.94 24.53
N LYS A 303 -16.38 20.16 25.44
CA LYS A 303 -17.08 19.08 26.16
C LYS A 303 -18.16 19.63 27.10
N ASN A 304 -17.87 20.75 27.78
CA ASN A 304 -18.73 21.32 28.81
C ASN A 304 -19.75 22.31 28.25
N GLU A 305 -19.42 22.99 27.15
CA GLU A 305 -20.31 23.95 26.50
C GLU A 305 -21.39 23.27 25.66
N THR A 306 -22.53 23.93 25.48
CA THR A 306 -23.59 23.47 24.56
C THR A 306 -23.50 24.27 23.26
N PRO A 307 -23.03 23.65 22.15
CA PRO A 307 -22.97 24.31 20.86
C PRO A 307 -24.36 24.62 20.33
N ASN A 308 -24.52 25.77 19.69
CA ASN A 308 -25.75 26.15 19.02
C ASN A 308 -25.94 25.38 17.70
N VAL A 309 -24.84 25.17 16.97
CA VAL A 309 -24.79 24.34 15.76
C VAL A 309 -23.57 23.44 15.86
N PHE A 310 -23.76 22.15 15.59
CA PHE A 310 -22.69 21.15 15.47
C PHE A 310 -23.11 20.13 14.40
N SER A 311 -22.86 20.45 13.13
CA SER A 311 -23.25 19.60 12.01
C SER A 311 -22.41 19.89 10.76
N ILE A 312 -22.41 18.94 9.82
CA ILE A 312 -21.73 19.09 8.53
C ILE A 312 -22.43 20.14 7.66
N GLU A 313 -23.76 20.08 7.56
CA GLU A 313 -24.58 21.05 6.81
C GLU A 313 -24.52 22.46 7.44
N GLY A 314 -24.16 22.53 8.72
CA GLY A 314 -24.02 23.76 9.49
C GLY A 314 -25.26 24.64 9.45
N CYS A 315 -25.12 25.93 9.09
CA CYS A 315 -26.25 26.85 9.03
C CYS A 315 -26.09 27.97 7.98
N CYS A 316 -27.21 28.65 7.70
CA CYS A 316 -27.26 29.97 7.05
C CYS A 316 -26.63 30.06 5.65
N ASN A 317 -26.77 29.00 4.85
CA ASN A 317 -26.37 28.94 3.45
C ASN A 317 -24.88 29.24 3.18
N GLY A 318 -23.98 28.77 4.06
CA GLY A 318 -22.56 29.01 3.78
C GLY A 318 -21.52 28.51 4.77
N ARG A 319 -21.91 28.17 6.00
CA ARG A 319 -20.96 27.63 7.00
C ARG A 319 -21.15 26.15 7.13
N ASP A 320 -20.22 25.40 6.57
CA ASP A 320 -20.22 23.94 6.65
C ASP A 320 -19.24 23.45 7.72
N PHE A 321 -19.39 22.18 8.14
CA PHE A 321 -18.57 21.56 9.20
C PHE A 321 -18.46 22.50 10.41
N TYR A 322 -19.62 22.99 10.86
CA TYR A 322 -19.71 24.13 11.74
C TYR A 322 -19.92 23.70 13.19
N ILE A 323 -19.03 24.17 14.07
CA ILE A 323 -19.11 24.01 15.52
C ILE A 323 -19.19 25.40 16.13
N SER A 324 -20.40 25.82 16.51
CA SER A 324 -20.69 27.18 16.97
C SER A 324 -21.17 27.23 18.41
N LYS A 325 -20.75 28.26 19.13
CA LYS A 325 -21.24 28.53 20.49
C LYS A 325 -22.42 29.47 20.48
N SER A 326 -22.39 30.50 19.63
CA SER A 326 -23.41 31.54 19.52
C SER A 326 -23.70 31.84 18.06
N HIS A 327 -24.98 32.05 17.76
CA HIS A 327 -25.45 32.48 16.45
C HIS A 327 -26.45 33.62 16.59
N GLY A 328 -25.91 34.82 16.85
CA GLY A 328 -26.67 36.03 17.14
C GLY A 328 -26.52 37.10 16.05
N GLY A 329 -26.18 36.68 14.82
CA GLY A 329 -25.81 37.53 13.69
C GLY A 329 -24.30 37.76 13.59
N CYS A 330 -23.82 38.24 12.44
CA CYS A 330 -22.39 38.38 12.11
C CYS A 330 -21.50 38.95 13.25
N PRO A 331 -21.91 40.00 14.00
CA PRO A 331 -21.08 40.55 15.08
C PRO A 331 -20.94 39.65 16.31
N ASN A 332 -21.93 38.78 16.55
CA ASN A 332 -22.03 37.92 17.73
C ASN A 332 -21.74 36.44 17.43
N ASP A 333 -21.49 36.11 16.17
CA ASP A 333 -21.14 34.75 15.77
C ASP A 333 -19.80 34.37 16.36
N GLY A 334 -19.78 33.21 17.03
CA GLY A 334 -18.58 32.67 17.65
C GLY A 334 -18.64 31.17 17.77
N GLY A 335 -17.47 30.54 17.71
CA GLY A 335 -17.37 29.09 17.68
C GLY A 335 -15.94 28.59 17.72
N TRP A 336 -15.81 27.32 17.35
CA TRP A 336 -14.55 26.58 17.39
C TRP A 336 -14.02 26.25 16.01
N LEU A 337 -14.91 25.89 15.07
CA LEU A 337 -14.57 25.49 13.71
C LEU A 337 -15.68 25.89 12.74
N ALA A 338 -15.31 26.39 11.56
CA ALA A 338 -16.23 26.64 10.45
C ALA A 338 -15.47 26.50 9.12
N ILE A 339 -16.06 25.86 8.12
CA ILE A 339 -15.62 26.01 6.73
C ILE A 339 -16.52 27.05 6.08
N ILE A 340 -15.94 28.17 5.68
CA ILE A 340 -16.69 29.41 5.40
C ILE A 340 -17.02 29.61 3.92
N SER A 341 -18.14 30.28 3.70
CA SER A 341 -18.56 30.93 2.46
C SER A 341 -18.17 32.42 2.50
N SER A 342 -19.02 33.30 1.95
CA SER A 342 -18.79 34.75 1.82
C SER A 342 -19.92 35.61 2.42
N ASP A 343 -20.63 35.12 3.43
CA ASP A 343 -21.86 35.78 3.92
C ASP A 343 -21.58 36.97 4.85
N CYS A 344 -20.82 36.78 5.92
CA CYS A 344 -20.45 37.84 6.87
C CYS A 344 -19.13 38.55 6.53
N GLU A 345 -18.98 39.80 6.98
CA GLU A 345 -17.74 40.58 6.77
C GLU A 345 -16.48 39.88 7.29
N TRP A 346 -16.56 39.15 8.40
CA TRP A 346 -15.42 38.40 8.91
C TRP A 346 -15.04 37.20 8.04
N GLU A 347 -15.97 36.67 7.23
CA GLU A 347 -15.76 35.58 6.26
C GLU A 347 -15.10 36.09 4.98
N LYS A 348 -15.55 37.25 4.47
CA LYS A 348 -15.07 37.88 3.23
C LYS A 348 -13.57 38.19 3.20
N ARG A 349 -12.89 38.12 4.35
CA ARG A 349 -11.43 38.30 4.48
C ARG A 349 -10.64 37.11 3.94
N PHE A 350 -11.28 35.96 3.81
CA PHE A 350 -10.64 34.74 3.33
C PHE A 350 -11.35 34.25 2.07
N PRO A 351 -10.65 33.50 1.21
CA PRO A 351 -11.32 32.82 0.10
C PRO A 351 -12.37 31.84 0.63
N ALA A 352 -13.40 31.56 -0.16
CA ALA A 352 -14.36 30.50 0.15
C ALA A 352 -13.65 29.15 0.37
N PHE A 353 -14.27 28.22 1.11
CA PHE A 353 -13.71 26.92 1.50
C PHE A 353 -12.54 26.97 2.48
N THR A 354 -12.21 28.14 3.01
CA THR A 354 -11.22 28.25 4.08
C THR A 354 -11.80 27.67 5.37
N ALA A 355 -11.05 26.83 6.07
CA ALA A 355 -11.45 26.41 7.41
C ALA A 355 -10.93 27.44 8.43
N LEU A 356 -11.83 28.08 9.16
CA LEU A 356 -11.52 28.95 10.29
C LEU A 356 -11.68 28.19 11.59
N TYR A 357 -10.77 28.44 12.52
CA TYR A 357 -10.81 27.79 13.82
C TYR A 357 -10.28 28.70 14.93
N SER A 358 -10.72 28.42 16.17
CA SER A 358 -10.21 29.14 17.32
C SER A 358 -8.75 28.78 17.59
N ASN A 359 -7.88 29.78 17.65
CA ASN A 359 -6.47 29.65 18.03
C ASN A 359 -6.28 29.60 19.56
N ARG A 360 -7.37 29.43 20.31
CA ARG A 360 -7.35 29.32 21.77
C ARG A 360 -7.76 27.91 22.17
N LYS A 361 -7.59 27.59 23.46
CA LYS A 361 -8.17 26.37 24.04
C LYS A 361 -9.70 26.44 24.20
N ASN A 362 -10.32 27.57 23.86
CA ASN A 362 -11.77 27.82 23.96
C ASN A 362 -12.35 28.43 22.68
N TYR A 363 -13.67 28.57 22.59
CA TYR A 363 -14.31 29.24 21.46
C TYR A 363 -13.87 30.71 21.33
N THR A 364 -14.00 31.27 20.13
CA THR A 364 -13.79 32.70 19.89
C THR A 364 -14.92 33.32 19.09
N ASN A 365 -15.14 34.61 19.28
CA ASN A 365 -15.95 35.41 18.36
C ASN A 365 -15.18 35.60 17.05
N TRP A 366 -15.85 35.40 15.92
CA TRP A 366 -15.22 35.43 14.58
C TRP A 366 -14.77 36.83 14.14
N ASN A 367 -15.18 37.88 14.84
CA ASN A 367 -14.71 39.25 14.62
C ASN A 367 -13.41 39.57 15.39
N HIS A 368 -12.96 38.68 16.29
CA HIS A 368 -11.71 38.89 17.03
C HIS A 368 -10.51 38.29 16.31
N TYR A 369 -9.98 39.03 15.34
CA TYR A 369 -9.04 38.52 14.34
C TYR A 369 -7.78 37.87 14.90
N GLY A 370 -7.14 38.45 15.93
CA GLY A 370 -5.94 37.87 16.55
C GLY A 370 -6.17 36.57 17.33
N LYS A 371 -7.42 36.08 17.40
CA LYS A 371 -7.82 34.86 18.12
C LYS A 371 -8.28 33.74 17.18
N ILE A 372 -8.24 33.99 15.87
CA ILE A 372 -8.68 33.07 14.83
C ILE A 372 -7.44 32.68 14.03
N ARG A 373 -7.38 31.42 13.62
CA ARG A 373 -6.47 30.97 12.59
C ARG A 373 -7.27 30.39 11.43
N GLU A 374 -6.68 30.46 10.26
CA GLU A 374 -7.19 29.91 9.03
C GLU A 374 -6.32 28.74 8.56
N GLN A 375 -6.97 27.78 7.93
CA GLN A 375 -6.33 26.76 7.11
C GLN A 375 -6.60 27.12 5.65
N ALA A 376 -5.64 27.82 5.05
CA ALA A 376 -5.67 28.22 3.63
C ALA A 376 -4.92 27.23 2.71
N ILE A 377 -4.26 26.23 3.30
CA ILE A 377 -3.52 25.18 2.61
C ILE A 377 -4.43 24.00 2.32
#